data_AF-A0A0W0H159-F1
#
_entry.id   AF-A0A0W0H159-F1
#
_cell.length_a   1.000
_cell.length_b   1.000
_cell.length_c   1.000
_cell.angle_alpha   90.00
_cell.angle_beta   90.00
_cell.angle_gamma   90.00
#
_symmetry.space_group_name_H-M   'P 1'
#
loop_
_entity.id
_entity.type
_entity.pdbx_description
1 polymer ?
#
loop_
_entity_poly.entity_id
_entity_poly.type
_entity_poly.pdbx_seq_one_letter_code
_entity_poly.pdbx_strand_id
1 'polypeptide(L)'
;MPSFIADHPMLCAVALIFIDIAVWRLISADLANWKLAARLAIFAVFSAVLFNDGMNPMQLAPYGDNTALHLAATALQIGWWLFAARTLTVLLGTVMMNRVGHGGRLLQDLLGAVIFLIAIIAAMAYVLDLPVKGVLATSGAVAIIVGLALQSTLSDVFSGIVLNTTKPYQVDDWISIDGTEGRVTDIDWRATRLQTSQGSMAVIPNSLAAKAKIINFSRPADMFGLAVSLQVSPHARPQTVIEALERAMQGCRPLLATPAPSVAFKTSASGGVEYEISGFVPAMGQKREVRNQLYDLAFRHLQAAGVGVLSATESSAPPAMSPARALLERSSIFSTLRQEEKDTFSQNMTLHTYRAGEMILPAGEVSDHLFIVESGVVSVMLIKGGHTFEAGRMGPGEVIGESGILSEQAALADFTAKTFCTLYRIENEYLKPCLDARHDISEAMKALLDFRLHAAQVLTQDAPVVPVKKGFLQWLRNRGL
;
A
#
# COMPACT_ATOMS: atom_id res chain seq x y z
N MET A 1 40.00 -16.79 -49.09
CA MET A 1 38.73 -16.64 -49.84
C MET A 1 38.71 -17.74 -50.89
N PRO A 2 37.66 -18.56 -51.01
CA PRO A 2 37.58 -19.55 -52.08
C PRO A 2 37.64 -18.83 -53.44
N SER A 3 38.39 -19.38 -54.40
CA SER A 3 38.72 -18.76 -55.70
C SER A 3 37.49 -18.19 -56.43
N PHE A 4 36.36 -18.87 -56.35
CA PHE A 4 35.11 -18.46 -56.99
C PHE A 4 34.54 -17.10 -56.50
N ILE A 5 34.77 -16.73 -55.23
CA ILE A 5 34.31 -15.44 -54.68
C ILE A 5 35.16 -14.29 -55.22
N ALA A 6 36.45 -14.54 -55.47
CA ALA A 6 37.35 -13.54 -56.04
C ALA A 6 37.07 -13.31 -57.53
N ASP A 7 36.64 -14.35 -58.25
CA ASP A 7 36.38 -14.27 -59.69
C ASP A 7 35.01 -13.65 -60.02
N HIS A 8 34.00 -13.81 -59.16
CA HIS A 8 32.63 -13.34 -59.39
C HIS A 8 31.95 -12.68 -58.15
N PRO A 9 32.49 -11.55 -57.65
CA PRO A 9 32.02 -10.90 -56.42
C PRO A 9 30.57 -10.39 -56.49
N MET A 10 30.14 -9.82 -57.61
CA MET A 10 28.76 -9.32 -57.77
C MET A 10 27.71 -10.46 -57.78
N LEU A 11 28.01 -11.59 -58.44
CA LEU A 11 27.13 -12.76 -58.42
C LEU A 11 27.03 -13.37 -57.02
N CYS A 12 28.15 -13.40 -56.29
CA CYS A 12 28.18 -13.82 -54.89
C CYS A 12 27.32 -12.92 -54.00
N ALA A 13 27.39 -11.59 -54.19
CA ALA A 13 26.58 -10.63 -53.45
C ALA A 13 25.06 -10.83 -53.70
N VAL A 14 24.65 -11.00 -54.96
CA VAL A 14 23.25 -11.30 -55.31
C VAL A 14 22.80 -12.63 -54.69
N ALA A 15 23.62 -13.68 -54.76
CA ALA A 15 23.32 -14.98 -54.17
C ALA A 15 23.10 -14.88 -52.65
N LEU A 16 23.89 -14.08 -51.93
CA LEU A 16 23.74 -13.88 -50.48
C LEU A 16 22.39 -13.25 -50.10
N ILE A 17 21.85 -12.35 -50.93
CA ILE A 17 20.50 -11.78 -50.72
C ILE A 17 19.44 -12.87 -50.85
N PHE A 18 19.52 -13.71 -51.89
CA PHE A 18 18.59 -14.83 -52.06
C PHE A 18 18.71 -15.86 -50.93
N ILE A 19 19.93 -16.12 -50.46
CA ILE A 19 20.19 -16.98 -49.31
C ILE A 19 19.53 -16.40 -48.05
N ASP A 20 19.66 -15.10 -47.76
CA ASP A 20 18.97 -14.48 -46.61
C ASP A 20 17.44 -14.64 -46.71
N ILE A 21 16.85 -14.40 -47.89
CA ILE A 21 15.40 -14.55 -48.10
C ILE A 21 14.97 -16.02 -47.89
N ALA A 22 15.73 -16.98 -48.41
CA ALA A 22 15.46 -18.40 -48.27
C ALA A 22 15.58 -18.85 -46.81
N VAL A 23 16.68 -18.50 -46.14
CA VAL A 23 16.92 -18.75 -44.71
C VAL A 23 15.79 -18.17 -43.86
N TRP A 24 15.35 -16.95 -44.18
CA TRP A 24 14.28 -16.29 -43.44
C TRP A 24 12.90 -16.95 -43.61
N ARG A 25 12.62 -17.50 -44.81
CA ARG A 25 11.36 -18.22 -45.10
C ARG A 25 11.34 -19.65 -44.60
N LEU A 26 12.48 -20.34 -44.64
CA LEU A 26 12.56 -21.79 -44.39
C LEU A 26 12.80 -22.15 -42.92
N ILE A 27 13.49 -21.30 -42.15
CA ILE A 27 13.71 -21.58 -40.72
C ILE A 27 12.39 -21.33 -39.97
N SER A 28 12.07 -22.19 -39.00
CA SER A 28 10.86 -22.10 -38.16
C SER A 28 10.89 -20.92 -37.17
N ALA A 29 9.73 -20.42 -36.75
CA ALA A 29 9.60 -19.27 -35.84
C ALA A 29 10.23 -19.51 -34.46
N ASP A 30 10.30 -20.77 -34.02
CA ASP A 30 10.83 -21.18 -32.72
C ASP A 30 12.34 -20.96 -32.55
N LEU A 31 13.06 -20.71 -33.66
CA LEU A 31 14.51 -20.47 -33.69
C LEU A 31 14.84 -18.98 -33.95
N ALA A 32 14.07 -18.05 -33.37
CA ALA A 32 14.19 -16.61 -33.62
C ALA A 32 15.62 -16.05 -33.43
N ASN A 33 16.33 -16.48 -32.38
CA ASN A 33 17.71 -16.05 -32.12
C ASN A 33 18.69 -16.57 -33.19
N TRP A 34 18.52 -17.81 -33.65
CA TRP A 34 19.34 -18.39 -34.71
C TRP A 34 19.08 -17.74 -36.06
N LYS A 35 17.81 -17.39 -36.37
CA LYS A 35 17.47 -16.59 -37.56
C LYS A 35 18.20 -15.25 -37.57
N LEU A 36 18.22 -14.57 -36.43
CA LEU A 36 18.90 -13.29 -36.28
C LEU A 36 20.42 -13.45 -36.43
N ALA A 37 21.01 -14.47 -35.80
CA ALA A 37 22.44 -14.76 -35.93
C ALA A 37 22.83 -15.07 -37.39
N ALA A 38 22.03 -15.88 -38.08
CA ALA A 38 22.23 -16.19 -39.50
C ALA A 38 22.14 -14.93 -40.37
N ARG A 39 21.14 -14.07 -40.15
CA ARG A 39 21.02 -12.79 -40.88
C ARG A 39 22.22 -11.87 -40.64
N LEU A 40 22.67 -11.72 -39.38
CA LEU A 40 23.86 -10.93 -39.07
C LEU A 40 25.11 -11.48 -39.76
N ALA A 41 25.28 -12.80 -39.77
CA ALA A 41 26.39 -13.45 -40.46
C ALA A 41 26.32 -13.23 -41.99
N ILE A 42 25.15 -13.42 -42.61
CA ILE A 42 24.96 -13.21 -44.05
C ILE A 42 25.19 -11.74 -44.41
N PHE A 43 24.69 -10.80 -43.61
CA PHE A 43 24.92 -9.37 -43.81
C PHE A 43 26.40 -8.98 -43.66
N ALA A 44 27.12 -9.56 -42.70
CA ALA A 44 28.55 -9.34 -42.53
C ALA A 44 29.35 -9.88 -43.73
N VAL A 45 29.01 -11.07 -44.23
CA VAL A 45 29.63 -11.66 -45.43
C VAL A 45 29.30 -10.83 -46.67
N PHE A 46 28.04 -10.43 -46.84
CA PHE A 46 27.60 -9.56 -47.94
C PHE A 46 28.36 -8.23 -47.94
N SER A 47 28.52 -7.60 -46.77
CA SER A 47 29.33 -6.40 -46.60
C SER A 47 30.79 -6.66 -46.99
N ALA A 48 31.41 -7.72 -46.46
CA ALA A 48 32.81 -8.05 -46.74
C ALA A 48 33.05 -8.28 -48.25
N VAL A 49 32.14 -8.94 -48.96
CA VAL A 49 32.22 -9.13 -50.42
C VAL A 49 32.21 -7.79 -51.16
N LEU A 50 31.31 -6.87 -50.81
CA LEU A 50 31.23 -5.55 -51.44
C LEU A 50 32.49 -4.71 -51.17
N PHE A 51 32.91 -4.60 -49.91
CA PHE A 51 34.10 -3.81 -49.54
C PHE A 51 35.39 -4.36 -50.15
N ASN A 52 35.53 -5.68 -50.22
CA ASN A 52 36.73 -6.32 -50.80
C ASN A 52 36.84 -6.11 -52.32
N ASP A 53 35.72 -5.90 -53.01
CA ASP A 53 35.67 -5.59 -54.45
C ASP A 53 35.72 -4.07 -54.72
N GLY A 54 36.02 -3.25 -53.71
CA GLY A 54 36.05 -1.78 -53.83
C GLY A 54 34.68 -1.12 -53.95
N MET A 55 33.58 -1.88 -53.90
CA MET A 55 32.21 -1.36 -53.87
C MET A 55 31.86 -0.86 -52.48
N ASN A 56 32.32 0.34 -52.13
CA ASN A 56 31.97 0.98 -50.85
C ASN A 56 30.57 1.63 -50.95
N PRO A 57 29.56 1.22 -50.14
CA PRO A 57 28.21 1.79 -50.17
C PRO A 57 28.11 3.27 -49.75
N MET A 58 29.21 3.84 -49.25
CA MET A 58 29.35 5.26 -48.90
C MET A 58 29.96 6.11 -50.03
N GLN A 59 30.31 5.49 -51.16
CA GLN A 59 30.93 6.14 -52.31
C GLN A 59 30.20 5.74 -53.58
N LEU A 60 30.39 6.55 -54.63
CA LEU A 60 29.85 6.25 -55.95
C LEU A 60 30.37 4.90 -56.46
N ALA A 61 29.55 4.21 -57.25
CA ALA A 61 29.94 2.94 -57.85
C ALA A 61 31.21 3.11 -58.73
N PRO A 62 32.25 2.27 -58.55
CA PRO A 62 33.57 2.49 -59.15
C PRO A 62 33.67 2.20 -60.66
N TYR A 63 32.65 1.57 -61.28
CA TYR A 63 32.71 1.07 -62.66
C TYR A 63 32.12 2.05 -63.70
N GLY A 64 32.60 3.29 -63.75
CA GLY A 64 32.05 4.33 -64.64
C GLY A 64 32.09 4.00 -66.15
N ASP A 65 33.05 3.19 -66.59
CA ASP A 65 33.31 2.93 -68.02
C ASP A 65 32.38 1.87 -68.64
N ASN A 66 31.71 1.05 -67.83
CA ASN A 66 30.79 0.01 -68.30
C ASN A 66 29.41 0.18 -67.65
N THR A 67 28.44 0.62 -68.45
CA THR A 67 27.08 0.94 -67.97
C THR A 67 26.39 -0.24 -67.26
N ALA A 68 26.59 -1.48 -67.73
CA ALA A 68 25.96 -2.65 -67.12
C ALA A 68 26.55 -2.97 -65.74
N LEU A 69 27.88 -2.90 -65.60
CA LEU A 69 28.57 -3.13 -64.32
C LEU A 69 28.32 -1.98 -63.34
N HIS A 70 28.26 -0.74 -63.83
CA HIS A 70 27.89 0.42 -63.01
C HIS A 70 26.50 0.23 -62.39
N LEU A 71 25.49 -0.09 -63.22
CA LEU A 71 24.12 -0.31 -62.75
C LEU A 71 24.02 -1.46 -61.75
N ALA A 72 24.74 -2.56 -61.98
CA ALA A 72 24.79 -3.69 -61.06
C ALA A 72 25.41 -3.31 -59.71
N ALA A 73 26.54 -2.59 -59.72
CA ALA A 73 27.20 -2.10 -58.51
C ALA A 73 26.32 -1.11 -57.74
N THR A 74 25.67 -0.14 -58.43
CA THR A 74 24.71 0.79 -57.82
C THR A 74 23.54 0.04 -57.17
N ALA A 75 22.97 -0.96 -57.84
CA ALA A 75 21.87 -1.76 -57.29
C ALA A 75 22.31 -2.54 -56.03
N LEU A 76 23.52 -3.10 -56.03
CA LEU A 76 24.08 -3.80 -54.87
C LEU A 76 24.37 -2.86 -53.69
N GLN A 77 24.90 -1.66 -53.94
CA GLN A 77 25.13 -0.64 -52.91
C GLN A 77 23.82 -0.12 -52.30
N ILE A 78 22.76 0.09 -53.10
CA ILE A 78 21.41 0.39 -52.58
C ILE A 78 20.89 -0.80 -51.76
N GLY A 79 21.08 -2.02 -52.28
CA GLY A 79 20.73 -3.25 -51.60
C GLY A 79 21.40 -3.38 -50.23
N TRP A 80 22.64 -2.91 -50.08
CA TRP A 80 23.34 -2.87 -48.81
C TRP A 80 22.64 -2.00 -47.77
N TRP A 81 22.23 -0.78 -48.12
CA TRP A 81 21.50 0.11 -47.22
C TRP A 81 20.15 -0.48 -46.78
N LEU A 82 19.40 -1.08 -47.71
CA LEU A 82 18.13 -1.73 -47.39
C LEU A 82 18.31 -2.99 -46.53
N PHE A 83 19.37 -3.77 -46.79
CA PHE A 83 19.68 -4.96 -46.00
C PHE A 83 20.15 -4.57 -44.58
N ALA A 84 20.95 -3.52 -44.46
CA ALA A 84 21.35 -2.95 -43.17
C ALA A 84 20.11 -2.50 -42.36
N ALA A 85 19.19 -1.75 -43.01
CA ALA A 85 17.93 -1.32 -42.39
C ALA A 85 17.06 -2.51 -41.93
N ARG A 86 16.91 -3.53 -42.78
CA ARG A 86 16.14 -4.74 -42.44
C ARG A 86 16.78 -5.52 -41.28
N THR A 87 18.10 -5.59 -41.24
CA THR A 87 18.84 -6.27 -40.17
C THR A 87 18.68 -5.54 -38.84
N LEU A 88 18.83 -4.21 -38.85
CA LEU A 88 18.68 -3.38 -37.65
C LEU A 88 17.25 -3.40 -37.08
N THR A 89 16.23 -3.36 -37.94
CA THR A 89 14.82 -3.44 -37.51
C THR A 89 14.47 -4.77 -36.87
N VAL A 90 15.00 -5.88 -37.40
CA VAL A 90 14.84 -7.21 -36.80
C VAL A 90 15.56 -7.31 -35.46
N LEU A 91 16.78 -6.76 -35.36
CA LEU A 91 17.53 -6.71 -34.11
C LEU A 91 16.78 -5.95 -33.01
N LEU A 92 16.31 -4.73 -33.30
CA LEU A 92 15.52 -3.94 -32.36
C LEU A 92 14.23 -4.65 -31.96
N GLY A 93 13.52 -5.27 -32.91
CA GLY A 93 12.31 -6.04 -32.63
C GLY A 93 12.55 -7.16 -31.62
N THR A 94 13.61 -7.95 -31.79
CA THR A 94 13.93 -9.04 -30.85
C THR A 94 14.30 -8.53 -29.45
N VAL A 95 14.99 -7.39 -29.35
CA VAL A 95 15.39 -6.80 -28.05
C VAL A 95 14.21 -6.16 -27.33
N MET A 96 13.35 -5.43 -28.06
CA MET A 96 12.24 -4.67 -27.48
C MET A 96 11.05 -5.56 -27.09
N MET A 97 10.78 -6.64 -27.84
CA MET A 97 9.65 -7.54 -27.57
C MET A 97 9.81 -8.32 -26.24
N ASN A 98 11.05 -8.41 -25.73
CA ASN A 98 11.33 -8.96 -24.40
C ASN A 98 11.02 -7.99 -23.24
N ARG A 99 10.78 -6.70 -23.51
CA ARG A 99 10.58 -5.66 -22.46
C ARG A 99 9.28 -4.89 -22.57
N VAL A 100 8.69 -4.81 -23.77
CA VAL A 100 7.49 -4.02 -24.04
C VAL A 100 6.45 -4.95 -24.65
N GLY A 101 5.32 -5.17 -23.96
CA GLY A 101 4.24 -6.07 -24.41
C GLY A 101 3.52 -5.60 -25.68
N HIS A 102 2.22 -5.87 -25.81
CA HIS A 102 1.43 -5.58 -27.03
C HIS A 102 1.53 -4.14 -27.56
N GLY A 103 1.81 -3.13 -26.71
CA GLY A 103 2.05 -1.74 -27.11
C GLY A 103 3.38 -1.47 -27.84
N GLY A 104 4.33 -2.41 -27.79
CA GLY A 104 5.64 -2.28 -28.42
C GLY A 104 5.62 -2.38 -29.94
N ARG A 105 4.57 -2.97 -30.53
CA ARG A 105 4.47 -3.17 -31.99
C ARG A 105 4.38 -1.85 -32.75
N LEU A 106 3.58 -0.90 -32.28
CA LEU A 106 3.47 0.43 -32.90
C LEU A 106 4.80 1.19 -32.85
N LEU A 107 5.50 1.12 -31.72
CA LEU A 107 6.82 1.75 -31.57
C LEU A 107 7.86 1.09 -32.48
N GLN A 108 7.82 -0.24 -32.62
CA GLN A 108 8.69 -1.00 -33.52
C GLN A 108 8.43 -0.63 -34.99
N ASP A 109 7.17 -0.51 -35.41
CA ASP A 109 6.81 -0.13 -36.77
C ASP A 109 7.25 1.31 -37.10
N LEU A 110 7.08 2.24 -36.16
CA LEU A 110 7.55 3.63 -36.30
C LEU A 110 9.08 3.72 -36.37
N LEU A 111 9.80 3.05 -35.47
CA LEU A 111 11.27 2.98 -35.51
C LEU A 111 11.73 2.33 -36.82
N GLY A 112 11.03 1.30 -37.28
CA GLY A 112 11.27 0.67 -38.56
C GLY A 112 11.16 1.64 -39.73
N ALA A 113 10.05 2.39 -39.80
CA ALA A 113 9.85 3.40 -40.84
C ALA A 113 10.97 4.46 -40.84
N VAL A 114 11.42 4.92 -39.66
CA VAL A 114 12.52 5.88 -39.52
C VAL A 114 13.85 5.28 -40.00
N ILE A 115 14.17 4.04 -39.64
CA ILE A 115 15.40 3.36 -40.08
C ILE A 115 15.43 3.20 -41.60
N PHE A 116 14.31 2.80 -42.21
CA PHE A 116 14.19 2.70 -43.66
C PHE A 116 14.28 4.06 -44.35
N LEU A 117 13.67 5.10 -43.79
CA LEU A 117 13.78 6.47 -44.29
C LEU A 117 15.24 6.94 -44.30
N ILE A 118 15.99 6.71 -43.22
CA ILE A 118 17.42 7.03 -43.14
C ILE A 118 18.21 6.26 -44.20
N ALA A 119 17.96 4.96 -44.36
CA ALA A 119 18.64 4.15 -45.36
C ALA A 119 18.35 4.60 -46.81
N ILE A 120 17.11 5.02 -47.11
CA ILE A 120 16.75 5.58 -48.41
C ILE A 120 17.47 6.91 -48.67
N ILE A 121 17.49 7.81 -47.67
CA ILE A 121 18.20 9.09 -47.78
C ILE A 121 19.70 8.87 -47.94
N ALA A 122 20.29 7.92 -47.21
CA ALA A 122 21.70 7.59 -47.30
C ALA A 122 22.06 6.97 -48.66
N ALA A 123 21.25 6.06 -49.18
CA ALA A 123 21.43 5.51 -50.52
C ALA A 123 21.34 6.61 -51.59
N MET A 124 20.36 7.51 -51.47
CA MET A 124 20.21 8.67 -52.36
C MET A 124 21.45 9.60 -52.32
N ALA A 125 22.00 9.85 -51.13
CA ALA A 125 23.15 10.72 -50.93
C ALA A 125 24.47 10.12 -51.41
N TYR A 126 24.76 8.87 -51.01
CA TYR A 126 26.08 8.26 -51.19
C TYR A 126 26.20 7.40 -52.45
N VAL A 127 25.10 6.79 -52.89
CA VAL A 127 25.10 5.85 -54.03
C VAL A 127 24.64 6.52 -55.32
N LEU A 128 23.63 7.40 -55.24
CA LEU A 128 23.08 8.11 -56.39
C LEU A 128 23.65 9.54 -56.57
N ASP A 129 24.49 10.01 -55.64
CA ASP A 129 25.04 11.37 -55.59
C ASP A 129 23.98 12.48 -55.72
N LEU A 130 22.77 12.20 -55.23
CA LEU A 130 21.68 13.16 -55.30
C LEU A 130 21.81 14.19 -54.17
N PRO A 131 21.49 15.48 -54.43
CA PRO A 131 21.59 16.53 -53.43
C PRO A 131 20.50 16.38 -52.35
N VAL A 132 20.78 15.60 -51.31
CA VAL A 132 19.82 15.35 -50.22
C VAL A 132 19.65 16.49 -49.24
N LYS A 133 20.42 17.58 -49.36
CA LYS A 133 20.36 18.72 -48.42
C LYS A 133 18.94 19.30 -48.29
N GLY A 134 18.21 19.41 -49.40
CA GLY A 134 16.82 19.89 -49.39
C GLY A 134 15.86 18.92 -48.69
N VAL A 135 16.00 17.61 -48.94
CA VAL A 135 15.21 16.55 -48.29
C VAL A 135 15.51 16.47 -46.79
N LEU A 136 16.78 16.62 -46.41
CA LEU A 136 17.21 16.68 -45.01
C LEU A 136 16.63 17.90 -44.29
N ALA A 137 16.61 19.06 -44.95
CA ALA A 137 16.04 20.28 -44.37
C ALA A 137 14.54 20.15 -44.11
N THR A 138 13.77 19.63 -45.08
CA THR A 138 12.31 19.45 -44.92
C THR A 138 11.96 18.31 -43.96
N SER A 139 12.70 17.20 -43.99
CA SER A 139 12.52 16.10 -43.03
C SER A 139 12.88 16.49 -41.60
N GLY A 140 13.86 17.39 -41.41
CA GLY A 140 14.19 17.96 -40.11
C GLY A 140 13.02 18.76 -39.51
N ALA A 141 12.34 19.58 -40.32
CA ALA A 141 11.15 20.32 -39.87
C ALA A 141 10.00 19.38 -39.46
N VAL A 142 9.75 18.32 -40.25
CA VAL A 142 8.75 17.29 -39.92
C VAL A 142 9.13 16.56 -38.63
N ALA A 143 10.40 16.22 -38.44
CA ALA A 143 10.88 15.55 -37.23
C ALA A 143 10.67 16.41 -35.97
N ILE A 144 10.87 17.73 -36.06
CA ILE A 144 10.60 18.67 -34.96
C ILE A 144 9.10 18.67 -34.63
N ILE A 145 8.22 18.79 -35.64
CA ILE A 145 6.76 18.79 -35.44
C ILE A 145 6.29 17.50 -34.77
N VAL A 146 6.75 16.34 -35.27
CA VAL A 146 6.43 15.03 -34.70
C VAL A 146 6.99 14.89 -33.28
N GLY A 147 8.22 15.37 -33.04
CA GLY A 147 8.84 15.36 -31.72
C GLY A 147 8.06 16.19 -30.69
N LEU A 148 7.57 17.37 -31.09
CA LEU A 148 6.71 18.20 -30.25
C LEU A 148 5.36 17.52 -29.98
N ALA A 149 4.76 16.86 -30.98
CA ALA A 149 3.50 16.14 -30.80
C ALA A 149 3.65 14.93 -29.86
N LEU A 150 4.78 14.24 -29.89
CA LEU A 150 5.07 13.07 -29.04
C LEU A 150 5.73 13.41 -27.70
N GLN A 151 5.97 14.69 -27.42
CA GLN A 151 6.70 15.14 -26.23
C GLN A 151 6.10 14.61 -24.93
N SER A 152 4.76 14.62 -24.81
CA SER A 152 4.05 14.14 -23.62
C SER A 152 4.19 12.63 -23.43
N THR A 153 3.95 11.86 -24.49
CA THR A 153 4.07 10.38 -24.46
C THR A 153 5.48 9.95 -24.13
N LEU A 154 6.50 10.61 -24.72
CA LEU A 154 7.90 10.32 -24.42
C LEU A 154 8.24 10.65 -22.96
N SER A 155 7.71 11.76 -22.44
CA SER A 155 7.86 12.10 -21.02
C SER A 155 7.22 11.04 -20.12
N ASP A 156 6.03 10.54 -20.43
CA ASP A 156 5.36 9.49 -19.64
C ASP A 156 6.19 8.20 -19.61
N VAL A 157 6.78 7.80 -20.74
CA VAL A 157 7.65 6.62 -20.82
C VAL A 157 8.90 6.77 -19.95
N PHE A 158 9.63 7.88 -20.11
CA PHE A 158 10.83 8.12 -19.30
C PHE A 158 10.51 8.23 -17.82
N SER A 159 9.40 8.89 -17.47
CA SER A 159 8.93 8.95 -16.09
C SER A 159 8.56 7.57 -15.55
N GLY A 160 7.93 6.70 -16.34
CA GLY A 160 7.66 5.31 -15.97
C GLY A 160 8.94 4.51 -15.69
N ILE A 161 9.97 4.66 -16.51
CA ILE A 161 11.28 4.02 -16.30
C ILE A 161 11.92 4.52 -14.99
N VAL A 162 11.89 5.83 -14.75
CA VAL A 162 12.45 6.43 -13.53
C VAL A 162 11.69 5.92 -12.31
N LEU A 163 10.36 5.97 -12.30
CA LEU A 163 9.53 5.50 -11.19
C LEU A 163 9.74 4.01 -10.90
N ASN A 164 9.88 3.17 -11.93
CA ASN A 164 10.18 1.75 -11.75
C ASN A 164 11.60 1.48 -11.23
N THR A 165 12.55 2.39 -11.50
CA THR A 165 13.94 2.26 -11.04
C THR A 165 14.11 2.78 -9.62
N THR A 166 13.58 3.97 -9.32
CA THR A 166 13.68 4.60 -7.99
C THR A 166 12.69 4.01 -6.99
N LYS A 167 11.60 3.38 -7.46
CA LYS A 167 10.55 2.72 -6.67
C LYS A 167 10.10 3.55 -5.45
N PRO A 168 9.65 4.81 -5.64
CA PRO A 168 9.14 5.62 -4.53
C PRO A 168 7.87 5.01 -3.91
N TYR A 169 7.17 4.16 -4.66
CA TYR A 169 6.05 3.34 -4.23
C TYR A 169 5.99 2.05 -5.04
N GLN A 170 5.24 1.07 -4.54
CA GLN A 170 5.02 -0.22 -5.18
C GLN A 170 3.53 -0.54 -5.25
N VAL A 171 3.16 -1.56 -6.03
CA VAL A 171 1.80 -2.13 -5.98
C VAL A 171 1.48 -2.52 -4.54
N ASP A 172 0.24 -2.30 -4.15
CA ASP A 172 -0.32 -2.43 -2.80
C ASP A 172 0.04 -1.34 -1.78
N ASP A 173 0.95 -0.41 -2.09
CA ASP A 173 1.22 0.75 -1.21
C ASP A 173 0.02 1.71 -1.18
N TRP A 174 -0.25 2.30 -0.01
CA TRP A 174 -1.17 3.44 0.13
C TRP A 174 -0.39 4.73 -0.06
N ILE A 175 -0.77 5.53 -1.06
CA ILE A 175 -0.06 6.76 -1.41
C ILE A 175 -1.01 7.94 -1.66
N SER A 176 -0.48 9.15 -1.54
CA SER A 176 -1.08 10.39 -2.03
C SER A 176 -0.20 10.96 -3.15
N ILE A 177 -0.79 11.20 -4.32
CA ILE A 177 -0.13 11.92 -5.43
C ILE A 177 -0.97 13.14 -5.73
N ASP A 178 -0.41 14.33 -5.50
CA ASP A 178 -1.05 15.62 -5.76
C ASP A 178 -2.47 15.74 -5.16
N GLY A 179 -2.65 15.24 -3.93
CA GLY A 179 -3.92 15.23 -3.21
C GLY A 179 -4.87 14.08 -3.57
N THR A 180 -4.55 13.27 -4.57
CA THR A 180 -5.30 12.04 -4.87
C THR A 180 -4.75 10.89 -4.03
N GLU A 181 -5.54 10.44 -3.05
CA GLU A 181 -5.19 9.32 -2.16
C GLU A 181 -5.80 8.00 -2.61
N GLY A 182 -5.00 6.94 -2.57
CA GLY A 182 -5.47 5.59 -2.86
C GLY A 182 -4.40 4.52 -2.73
N ARG A 183 -4.84 3.27 -2.84
CA ARG A 183 -3.96 2.09 -2.89
C ARG A 183 -3.50 1.87 -4.32
N VAL A 184 -2.19 1.72 -4.53
CA VAL A 184 -1.63 1.40 -5.85
C VAL A 184 -2.09 0.00 -6.24
N THR A 185 -2.80 -0.10 -7.35
CA THR A 185 -3.29 -1.37 -7.89
C THR A 185 -2.42 -1.89 -9.02
N ASP A 186 -1.90 -0.98 -9.83
CA ASP A 186 -1.10 -1.30 -11.01
C ASP A 186 -0.19 -0.11 -11.37
N ILE A 187 0.97 -0.40 -11.94
CA ILE A 187 1.93 0.57 -12.45
C ILE A 187 2.27 0.15 -13.88
N ASP A 188 1.65 0.81 -14.85
CA ASP A 188 1.87 0.60 -16.27
C ASP A 188 2.95 1.56 -16.81
N TRP A 189 3.43 1.35 -18.04
CA TRP A 189 4.50 2.15 -18.63
C TRP A 189 4.15 3.64 -18.79
N ARG A 190 2.87 3.99 -18.90
CA ARG A 190 2.40 5.39 -19.05
C ARG A 190 1.64 5.96 -17.85
N ALA A 191 1.11 5.12 -16.98
CA ALA A 191 0.25 5.57 -15.90
C ALA A 191 0.28 4.64 -14.68
N THR A 192 0.08 5.24 -13.52
CA THR A 192 -0.13 4.55 -12.24
C THR A 192 -1.63 4.56 -11.91
N ARG A 193 -2.16 3.42 -11.47
CA ARG A 193 -3.58 3.27 -11.12
C ARG A 193 -3.75 3.16 -9.61
N LEU A 194 -4.55 4.04 -9.04
CA LEU A 194 -4.87 4.07 -7.62
C LEU A 194 -6.35 3.71 -7.39
N GLN A 195 -6.64 2.83 -6.45
CA GLN A 195 -7.99 2.63 -5.94
C GLN A 195 -8.21 3.55 -4.74
N THR A 196 -9.15 4.48 -4.85
CA THR A 196 -9.47 5.43 -3.77
C THR A 196 -10.24 4.73 -2.65
N SER A 197 -10.34 5.38 -1.49
CA SER A 197 -11.14 4.88 -0.35
C SER A 197 -12.64 4.77 -0.67
N GLN A 198 -13.12 5.46 -1.71
CA GLN A 198 -14.49 5.37 -2.20
C GLN A 198 -14.71 4.18 -3.15
N GLY A 199 -13.66 3.43 -3.48
CA GLY A 199 -13.69 2.29 -4.41
C GLY A 199 -13.46 2.67 -5.88
N SER A 200 -13.39 3.95 -6.22
CA SER A 200 -13.12 4.45 -7.57
C SER A 200 -11.67 4.24 -7.99
N MET A 201 -11.42 4.17 -9.30
CA MET A 201 -10.07 4.01 -9.87
C MET A 201 -9.57 5.35 -10.45
N ALA A 202 -8.54 5.92 -9.84
CA ALA A 202 -7.81 7.07 -10.38
C ALA A 202 -6.66 6.58 -11.28
N VAL A 203 -6.53 7.16 -12.46
CA VAL A 203 -5.44 6.85 -13.40
C VAL A 203 -4.57 8.10 -13.57
N ILE A 204 -3.34 8.02 -13.08
CA ILE A 204 -2.42 9.15 -13.02
C ILE A 204 -1.30 8.94 -14.04
N PRO A 205 -1.12 9.82 -15.04
CA PRO A 205 0.00 9.75 -15.96
C PRO A 205 1.34 9.76 -15.22
N ASN A 206 2.29 8.95 -15.68
CA ASN A 206 3.58 8.81 -15.01
C ASN A 206 4.37 10.12 -15.04
N SER A 207 4.24 10.93 -16.10
CA SER A 207 4.88 12.26 -16.15
C SER A 207 4.33 13.23 -15.10
N LEU A 208 3.06 13.10 -14.74
CA LEU A 208 2.45 13.88 -13.67
C LEU A 208 2.92 13.35 -12.31
N ALA A 209 2.85 12.03 -12.09
CA ALA A 209 3.30 11.40 -10.85
C ALA A 209 4.78 11.70 -10.54
N ALA A 210 5.66 11.67 -11.54
CA ALA A 210 7.08 11.93 -11.38
C ALA A 210 7.43 13.38 -11.02
N LYS A 211 6.54 14.34 -11.31
CA LYS A 211 6.71 15.77 -10.98
C LYS A 211 5.98 16.17 -9.70
N ALA A 212 4.99 15.38 -9.28
CA ALA A 212 4.14 15.67 -8.15
C ALA A 212 4.84 15.37 -6.81
N LYS A 213 4.33 15.99 -5.74
CA LYS A 213 4.63 15.57 -4.37
C LYS A 213 3.96 14.22 -4.13
N ILE A 214 4.78 13.22 -3.78
CA ILE A 214 4.33 11.86 -3.44
C ILE A 214 4.47 11.68 -1.93
N ILE A 215 3.40 11.27 -1.26
CA ILE A 215 3.42 10.82 0.13
C ILE A 215 3.12 9.32 0.13
N ASN A 216 4.05 8.50 0.62
CA ASN A 216 3.83 7.07 0.77
C ASN A 216 3.47 6.77 2.23
N PHE A 217 2.22 6.40 2.48
CA PHE A 217 1.73 6.08 3.82
C PHE A 217 2.13 4.66 4.25
N SER A 218 2.45 3.78 3.30
CA SER A 218 2.91 2.42 3.57
C SER A 218 4.40 2.32 3.90
N ARG A 219 5.13 3.45 3.92
CA ARG A 219 6.57 3.49 4.20
C ARG A 219 6.92 4.57 5.24
N PRO A 220 7.62 4.22 6.35
CA PRO A 220 8.06 2.87 6.72
C PRO A 220 6.87 1.92 6.96
N ALA A 221 7.12 0.62 6.79
CA ALA A 221 6.09 -0.40 6.94
C ALA A 221 5.57 -0.44 8.37
N ASP A 222 4.32 -0.89 8.52
CA ASP A 222 3.67 -1.15 9.80
C ASP A 222 3.63 0.06 10.76
N MET A 223 3.67 1.29 10.23
CA MET A 223 3.69 2.49 11.05
C MET A 223 2.83 3.60 10.45
N PHE A 224 1.54 3.58 10.80
CA PHE A 224 0.56 4.55 10.28
C PHE A 224 0.16 5.54 11.36
N GLY A 225 0.51 6.82 11.17
CA GLY A 225 0.21 7.88 12.12
C GLY A 225 -1.29 8.18 12.23
N LEU A 226 -1.77 8.38 13.45
CA LEU A 226 -3.12 8.84 13.77
C LEU A 226 -3.07 9.93 14.84
N ALA A 227 -4.04 10.84 14.78
CA ALA A 227 -4.21 11.89 15.76
C ALA A 227 -5.70 12.07 16.07
N VAL A 228 -6.01 12.39 17.32
CA VAL A 228 -7.33 12.75 17.82
C VAL A 228 -7.20 14.05 18.59
N SER A 229 -7.83 15.11 18.08
CA SER A 229 -7.96 16.39 18.79
C SER A 229 -9.25 16.45 19.59
N LEU A 230 -9.18 16.95 20.83
CA LEU A 230 -10.34 17.22 21.67
C LEU A 230 -10.29 18.66 22.19
N GLN A 231 -11.44 19.33 22.20
CA GLN A 231 -11.61 20.63 22.84
C GLN A 231 -12.08 20.43 24.29
N VAL A 232 -11.32 20.96 25.23
CA VAL A 232 -11.53 20.78 26.66
C VAL A 232 -11.78 22.13 27.33
N SER A 233 -12.58 22.12 28.40
CA SER A 233 -12.86 23.33 29.19
C SER A 233 -11.58 24.05 29.62
N PRO A 234 -11.47 25.38 29.45
CA PRO A 234 -10.31 26.15 29.89
C PRO A 234 -10.17 26.20 31.42
N HIS A 235 -11.21 25.82 32.16
CA HIS A 235 -11.18 25.77 33.62
C HIS A 235 -10.55 24.49 34.17
N ALA A 236 -10.36 23.46 33.33
CA ALA A 236 -9.69 22.24 33.73
C ALA A 236 -8.18 22.47 33.86
N ARG A 237 -7.58 21.97 34.95
CA ARG A 237 -6.13 22.02 35.14
C ARG A 237 -5.44 21.18 34.05
N PRO A 238 -4.49 21.74 33.26
CA PRO A 238 -3.86 21.02 32.14
C PRO A 238 -3.27 19.66 32.49
N GLN A 239 -2.63 19.56 33.65
CA GLN A 239 -2.05 18.30 34.13
C GLN A 239 -3.10 17.19 34.29
N THR A 240 -4.28 17.52 34.81
CA THR A 240 -5.39 16.57 34.97
C THR A 240 -5.89 16.07 33.61
N VAL A 241 -5.95 16.97 32.62
CA VAL A 241 -6.33 16.62 31.24
C VAL A 241 -5.30 15.68 30.62
N ILE A 242 -4.02 16.03 30.69
CA ILE A 242 -2.93 15.22 30.14
C ILE A 242 -2.92 13.82 30.76
N GLU A 243 -2.99 13.71 32.09
CA GLU A 243 -3.02 12.40 32.77
C GLU A 243 -4.25 11.56 32.40
N ALA A 244 -5.41 12.18 32.18
CA ALA A 244 -6.61 11.47 31.72
C ALA A 244 -6.44 10.93 30.29
N LEU A 245 -5.88 11.73 29.38
CA LEU A 245 -5.63 11.35 28.00
C LEU A 245 -4.50 10.30 27.88
N GLU A 246 -3.47 10.38 28.72
CA GLU A 246 -2.43 9.34 28.81
C GLU A 246 -3.01 7.99 29.26
N ARG A 247 -3.92 7.99 30.24
CA ARG A 247 -4.64 6.77 30.63
C ARG A 247 -5.50 6.25 29.47
N ALA A 248 -6.17 7.12 28.72
CA ALA A 248 -6.94 6.71 27.53
C ALA A 248 -6.06 6.03 26.47
N MET A 249 -4.85 6.54 26.23
CA MET A 249 -3.88 5.88 25.34
C MET A 249 -3.47 4.51 25.86
N GLN A 250 -3.23 4.39 27.17
CA GLN A 250 -2.92 3.11 27.79
C GLN A 250 -4.10 2.13 27.72
N GLY A 251 -5.35 2.61 27.64
CA GLY A 251 -6.53 1.77 27.35
C GLY A 251 -6.60 1.29 25.89
N CYS A 252 -5.95 1.98 24.96
CA CYS A 252 -6.02 1.65 23.54
C CYS A 252 -4.92 0.65 23.12
N ARG A 253 -5.24 -0.64 23.17
CA ARG A 253 -4.29 -1.74 22.87
C ARG A 253 -3.63 -1.69 21.47
N PRO A 254 -4.31 -1.32 20.37
CA PRO A 254 -3.71 -1.37 19.02
C PRO A 254 -2.64 -0.31 18.74
N LEU A 255 -2.44 0.67 19.64
CA LEU A 255 -1.36 1.65 19.51
C LEU A 255 0.01 0.97 19.66
N LEU A 256 0.94 1.33 18.78
CA LEU A 256 2.32 0.88 18.86
C LEU A 256 3.00 1.47 20.10
N ALA A 257 3.82 0.67 20.77
CA ALA A 257 4.64 1.13 21.89
C ALA A 257 5.91 1.89 21.43
N THR A 258 6.32 1.68 20.17
CA THR A 258 7.51 2.33 19.59
C THR A 258 7.21 2.67 18.12
N PRO A 259 7.14 3.96 17.74
CA PRO A 259 7.24 5.14 18.61
C PRO A 259 6.14 5.21 19.65
N ALA A 260 6.46 5.67 20.86
CA ALA A 260 5.49 5.81 21.92
C ALA A 260 4.44 6.88 21.55
N PRO A 261 3.14 6.63 21.78
CA PRO A 261 2.11 7.62 21.55
C PRO A 261 2.27 8.75 22.59
N SER A 262 1.78 9.95 22.29
CA SER A 262 1.91 11.12 23.16
C SER A 262 0.65 11.98 23.20
N VAL A 263 0.48 12.72 24.29
CA VAL A 263 -0.51 13.79 24.43
C VAL A 263 0.22 15.13 24.35
N ALA A 264 -0.31 16.07 23.57
CA ALA A 264 0.22 17.43 23.49
C ALA A 264 -0.89 18.46 23.64
N PHE A 265 -0.57 19.56 24.33
CA PHE A 265 -1.31 20.81 24.19
C PHE A 265 -1.03 21.38 22.79
N LYS A 266 -2.09 21.80 22.08
CA LYS A 266 -1.96 22.37 20.72
C LYS A 266 -2.15 23.87 20.74
N THR A 267 -3.30 24.33 21.18
CA THR A 267 -3.66 25.74 21.20
C THR A 267 -4.71 26.03 22.26
N SER A 268 -4.85 27.30 22.63
CA SER A 268 -5.91 27.80 23.50
C SER A 268 -6.62 28.93 22.78
N ALA A 269 -7.94 28.81 22.61
CA ALA A 269 -8.77 29.81 21.95
C ALA A 269 -10.04 30.10 22.77
N SER A 270 -10.88 31.01 22.29
CA SER A 270 -12.15 31.35 22.94
C SER A 270 -13.12 30.16 23.05
N GLY A 271 -12.98 29.16 22.18
CA GLY A 271 -13.78 27.93 22.17
C GLY A 271 -13.25 26.81 23.08
N GLY A 272 -12.20 27.05 23.86
CA GLY A 272 -11.58 26.06 24.75
C GLY A 272 -10.09 25.83 24.49
N VAL A 273 -9.57 24.80 25.16
CA VAL A 273 -8.18 24.37 25.01
C VAL A 273 -8.14 23.07 24.20
N GLU A 274 -7.36 23.08 23.11
CA GLU A 274 -7.19 21.93 22.24
C GLU A 274 -6.02 21.05 22.71
N TYR A 275 -6.32 19.79 22.98
CA TYR A 275 -5.34 18.73 23.22
C TYR A 275 -5.40 17.70 22.11
N GLU A 276 -4.24 17.20 21.70
CA GLU A 276 -4.12 16.15 20.68
C GLU A 276 -3.48 14.91 21.29
N ILE A 277 -4.12 13.77 21.09
CA ILE A 277 -3.50 12.46 21.27
C ILE A 277 -2.95 12.03 19.92
N SER A 278 -1.67 11.69 19.86
CA SER A 278 -1.01 11.20 18.65
C SER A 278 -0.34 9.85 18.87
N GLY A 279 -0.32 9.00 17.84
CA GLY A 279 0.29 7.68 17.91
C GLY A 279 0.34 6.99 16.56
N PHE A 280 0.82 5.74 16.57
CA PHE A 280 0.93 4.92 15.37
C PHE A 280 0.21 3.59 15.53
N VAL A 281 -0.33 3.06 14.43
CA VAL A 281 -0.94 1.72 14.36
C VAL A 281 -0.23 0.86 13.31
N PRO A 282 -0.26 -0.47 13.46
CA PRO A 282 0.44 -1.39 12.54
C PRO A 282 -0.20 -1.48 11.16
N ALA A 283 -1.48 -1.12 11.00
CA ALA A 283 -2.17 -1.27 9.73
C ALA A 283 -3.08 -0.08 9.41
N MET A 284 -3.02 0.39 8.16
CA MET A 284 -3.87 1.49 7.68
C MET A 284 -5.37 1.22 7.87
N GLY A 285 -5.80 -0.03 7.68
CA GLY A 285 -7.21 -0.44 7.87
C GLY A 285 -7.70 -0.26 9.30
N GLN A 286 -6.83 -0.35 10.30
CA GLN A 286 -7.18 -0.19 11.72
C GLN A 286 -7.30 1.28 12.13
N LYS A 287 -6.73 2.22 11.36
CA LYS A 287 -6.67 3.65 11.73
C LYS A 287 -8.04 4.24 12.08
N ARG A 288 -9.10 3.86 11.36
CA ARG A 288 -10.46 4.36 11.62
C ARG A 288 -11.01 3.82 12.94
N GLU A 289 -10.88 2.51 13.16
CA GLU A 289 -11.39 1.84 14.36
C GLU A 289 -10.66 2.33 15.60
N VAL A 290 -9.32 2.39 15.54
CA VAL A 290 -8.48 2.86 16.65
C VAL A 290 -8.74 4.33 16.97
N ARG A 291 -8.94 5.19 15.96
CA ARG A 291 -9.30 6.60 16.18
C ARG A 291 -10.63 6.74 16.93
N ASN A 292 -11.64 5.96 16.55
CA ASN A 292 -12.94 5.98 17.21
C ASN A 292 -12.84 5.47 18.66
N GLN A 293 -12.11 4.37 18.87
CA GLN A 293 -11.86 3.81 20.20
C GLN A 293 -11.11 4.81 21.08
N LEU A 294 -10.08 5.47 20.55
CA LEU A 294 -9.27 6.44 21.29
C LEU A 294 -10.08 7.67 21.68
N TYR A 295 -10.97 8.16 20.81
CA TYR A 295 -11.88 9.26 21.12
C TYR A 295 -12.84 8.90 22.26
N ASP A 296 -13.45 7.72 22.18
CA ASP A 296 -14.37 7.22 23.22
C ASP A 296 -13.64 7.01 24.56
N LEU A 297 -12.46 6.39 24.57
CA LEU A 297 -11.63 6.27 25.77
C LEU A 297 -11.25 7.65 26.34
N ALA A 298 -10.82 8.58 25.48
CA ALA A 298 -10.49 9.95 25.90
C ALA A 298 -11.69 10.63 26.57
N PHE A 299 -12.89 10.51 25.98
CA PHE A 299 -14.12 11.04 26.54
C PHE A 299 -14.40 10.46 27.93
N ARG A 300 -14.37 9.12 28.08
CA ARG A 300 -14.63 8.45 29.36
C ARG A 300 -13.61 8.81 30.44
N HIS A 301 -12.32 8.85 30.10
CA HIS A 301 -11.26 9.21 31.05
C HIS A 301 -11.29 10.68 31.47
N LEU A 302 -11.59 11.60 30.55
CA LEU A 302 -11.80 13.01 30.91
C LEU A 302 -12.99 13.17 31.85
N GLN A 303 -14.10 12.50 31.53
CA GLN A 303 -15.31 12.56 32.33
C GLN A 303 -15.11 11.97 33.74
N ALA A 304 -14.36 10.87 33.84
CA ALA A 304 -13.94 10.28 35.13
C ALA A 304 -13.06 11.22 35.95
N ALA A 305 -12.21 12.02 35.29
CA ALA A 305 -11.40 13.05 35.93
C ALA A 305 -12.19 14.33 36.29
N GLY A 306 -13.51 14.35 36.08
CA GLY A 306 -14.36 15.53 36.29
C GLY A 306 -14.17 16.62 35.23
N VAL A 307 -13.52 16.31 34.11
CA VAL A 307 -13.23 17.24 33.02
C VAL A 307 -14.29 17.11 31.93
N GLY A 308 -15.01 18.20 31.67
CA GLY A 308 -15.96 18.28 30.57
C GLY A 308 -15.27 18.48 29.22
N VAL A 309 -15.61 17.64 28.24
CA VAL A 309 -15.37 17.94 26.83
C VAL A 309 -16.36 19.03 26.43
N LEU A 310 -15.87 20.13 25.84
CA LEU A 310 -16.75 21.23 25.47
C LEU A 310 -17.61 20.81 24.27
N SER A 311 -18.90 20.66 24.50
CA SER A 311 -19.93 20.86 23.48
C SER A 311 -20.26 22.36 23.44
N ALA A 312 -20.71 22.89 22.29
CA ALA A 312 -20.97 24.32 22.07
C ALA A 312 -21.95 24.99 23.06
N THR A 313 -22.53 24.22 23.96
CA THR A 313 -23.30 24.66 25.12
C THR A 313 -22.60 24.18 26.38
N GLU A 314 -22.01 25.10 27.14
CA GLU A 314 -21.60 24.85 28.51
C GLU A 314 -22.83 24.37 29.29
N SER A 315 -22.88 23.07 29.61
CA SER A 315 -23.82 22.57 30.59
C SER A 315 -23.34 23.12 31.94
N SER A 316 -24.20 23.94 32.55
CA SER A 316 -24.07 24.38 33.94
C SER A 316 -23.50 23.25 34.80
N ALA A 317 -22.51 23.54 35.64
CA ALA A 317 -21.90 22.57 36.55
C ALA A 317 -22.97 21.58 37.05
N PRO A 318 -22.83 20.26 36.77
CA PRO A 318 -23.83 19.30 37.20
C PRO A 318 -24.00 19.43 38.72
N PRO A 319 -25.21 19.19 39.25
CA PRO A 319 -25.44 19.22 40.70
C PRO A 319 -24.38 18.37 41.40
N ALA A 320 -24.02 18.75 42.63
CA ALA A 320 -23.00 18.08 43.44
C ALA A 320 -23.39 16.63 43.75
N MET A 321 -23.21 15.75 42.77
CA MET A 321 -23.45 14.32 42.84
C MET A 321 -22.21 13.64 43.42
N SER A 322 -22.40 12.59 44.21
CA SER A 322 -21.29 11.75 44.64
C SER A 322 -20.60 11.08 43.44
N PRO A 323 -19.29 10.77 43.51
CA PRO A 323 -18.59 10.10 42.41
C PRO A 323 -19.23 8.76 42.03
N ALA A 324 -19.68 7.98 43.02
CA ALA A 324 -20.46 6.74 42.81
C ALA A 324 -21.74 6.99 41.99
N ARG A 325 -22.52 8.01 42.39
CA ARG A 325 -23.76 8.38 41.71
C ARG A 325 -23.51 8.85 40.28
N ALA A 326 -22.42 9.57 40.07
CA ALA A 326 -22.01 10.03 38.75
C ALA A 326 -21.48 8.88 37.87
N LEU A 327 -20.82 7.88 38.44
CA LEU A 327 -20.38 6.69 37.71
C LEU A 327 -21.57 5.88 37.16
N LEU A 328 -22.66 5.76 37.94
CA LEU A 328 -23.88 5.09 37.50
C LEU A 328 -24.59 5.80 36.33
N GLU A 329 -24.48 7.13 36.19
CA GLU A 329 -24.98 7.84 35.01
C GLU A 329 -24.17 7.54 33.74
N ARG A 330 -22.87 7.32 33.90
CA ARG A 330 -21.93 7.18 32.78
C ARG A 330 -21.79 5.72 32.33
N SER A 331 -22.06 4.76 33.20
CA SER A 331 -22.01 3.34 32.87
C SER A 331 -23.11 2.97 31.87
N SER A 332 -22.74 2.26 30.82
CA SER A 332 -23.69 1.83 29.78
C SER A 332 -24.82 0.96 30.35
N ILE A 333 -24.52 0.12 31.34
CA ILE A 333 -25.47 -0.83 31.93
C ILE A 333 -26.45 -0.14 32.88
N PHE A 334 -25.97 0.81 33.68
CA PHE A 334 -26.76 1.44 34.75
C PHE A 334 -27.42 2.77 34.34
N SER A 335 -27.14 3.25 33.12
CA SER A 335 -27.66 4.52 32.60
C SER A 335 -29.19 4.61 32.59
N THR A 336 -29.90 3.49 32.41
CA THR A 336 -31.38 3.44 32.35
C THR A 336 -32.05 3.40 33.73
N LEU A 337 -31.29 3.24 34.82
CA LEU A 337 -31.86 3.27 36.18
C LEU A 337 -32.55 4.61 36.45
N ARG A 338 -33.65 4.56 37.21
CA ARG A 338 -34.35 5.74 37.71
C ARG A 338 -33.45 6.45 38.72
N GLN A 339 -33.70 7.75 38.92
CA GLN A 339 -32.93 8.60 39.82
C GLN A 339 -32.85 8.00 41.24
N GLU A 340 -33.99 7.59 41.81
CA GLU A 340 -34.07 6.98 43.15
C GLU A 340 -33.29 5.66 43.26
N GLU A 341 -33.31 4.84 42.20
CA GLU A 341 -32.57 3.57 42.15
C GLU A 341 -31.07 3.87 42.14
N LYS A 342 -30.61 4.80 41.29
CA LYS A 342 -29.21 5.21 41.23
C LYS A 342 -28.72 5.81 42.56
N ASP A 343 -29.57 6.57 43.25
CA ASP A 343 -29.25 7.11 44.58
C ASP A 343 -29.05 5.97 45.59
N THR A 344 -29.96 4.99 45.60
CA THR A 344 -29.89 3.81 46.47
C THR A 344 -28.63 2.99 46.18
N PHE A 345 -28.32 2.71 44.91
CA PHE A 345 -27.10 2.00 44.53
C PHE A 345 -25.85 2.77 44.94
N SER A 346 -25.80 4.08 44.72
CA SER A 346 -24.63 4.91 45.02
C SER A 346 -24.28 4.92 46.51
N GLN A 347 -25.26 4.73 47.39
CA GLN A 347 -25.07 4.65 48.85
C GLN A 347 -24.53 3.29 49.29
N ASN A 348 -24.75 2.23 48.50
CA ASN A 348 -24.32 0.86 48.78
C ASN A 348 -23.08 0.45 47.97
N MET A 349 -22.41 1.41 47.34
CA MET A 349 -21.17 1.23 46.60
C MET A 349 -19.96 1.50 47.49
N THR A 350 -19.01 0.57 47.54
CA THR A 350 -17.75 0.75 48.28
C THR A 350 -16.58 1.00 47.31
N LEU A 351 -15.70 1.94 47.64
CA LEU A 351 -14.56 2.29 46.80
C LEU A 351 -13.37 1.40 47.12
N HIS A 352 -12.79 0.78 46.10
CA HIS A 352 -11.58 -0.04 46.17
C HIS A 352 -10.49 0.54 45.27
N THR A 353 -9.24 0.49 45.74
CA THR A 353 -8.07 1.02 45.01
C THR A 353 -7.09 -0.11 44.71
N TYR A 354 -6.48 -0.06 43.53
CA TYR A 354 -5.51 -1.06 43.07
C TYR A 354 -4.32 -0.37 42.42
N ARG A 355 -3.11 -0.78 42.77
CA ARG A 355 -1.87 -0.32 42.14
C ARG A 355 -1.63 -1.05 40.83
N ALA A 356 -0.84 -0.45 39.95
CA ALA A 356 -0.44 -1.11 38.70
C ALA A 356 0.23 -2.47 38.99
N GLY A 357 -0.25 -3.51 38.32
CA GLY A 357 0.15 -4.91 38.49
C GLY A 357 -0.69 -5.71 39.49
N GLU A 358 -1.51 -5.07 40.33
CA GLU A 358 -2.34 -5.77 41.31
C GLU A 358 -3.51 -6.51 40.63
N MET A 359 -3.86 -7.67 41.18
CA MET A 359 -4.96 -8.50 40.71
C MET A 359 -6.28 -8.02 41.31
N ILE A 360 -7.27 -7.82 40.44
CA ILE A 360 -8.61 -7.36 40.81
C ILE A 360 -9.56 -8.55 40.95
N LEU A 361 -9.58 -9.44 39.95
CA LEU A 361 -10.38 -10.67 39.96
C LEU A 361 -9.63 -11.75 39.16
N PRO A 362 -9.23 -12.88 39.78
CA PRO A 362 -8.57 -13.98 39.08
C PRO A 362 -9.54 -14.79 38.22
N ALA A 363 -9.00 -15.39 37.16
CA ALA A 363 -9.70 -16.42 36.40
C ALA A 363 -10.02 -17.63 37.28
N GLY A 364 -11.18 -18.24 37.08
CA GLY A 364 -11.64 -19.39 37.87
C GLY A 364 -12.41 -19.01 39.14
N GLU A 365 -12.42 -17.75 39.56
CA GLU A 365 -13.20 -17.28 40.71
C GLU A 365 -14.63 -16.90 40.32
N VAL A 366 -15.61 -17.37 41.09
CA VAL A 366 -17.01 -16.98 40.95
C VAL A 366 -17.23 -15.74 41.80
N SER A 367 -17.39 -14.58 41.16
CA SER A 367 -17.59 -13.31 41.86
C SER A 367 -18.98 -13.21 42.49
N ASP A 368 -19.03 -12.87 43.79
CA ASP A 368 -20.25 -12.54 44.53
C ASP A 368 -20.54 -11.03 44.57
N HIS A 369 -19.81 -10.25 43.77
CA HIS A 369 -19.94 -8.82 43.65
C HIS A 369 -19.62 -8.36 42.23
N LEU A 370 -19.99 -7.13 41.93
CA LEU A 370 -19.73 -6.47 40.66
C LEU A 370 -18.82 -5.28 40.89
N PHE A 371 -17.76 -5.16 40.09
CA PHE A 371 -16.95 -3.94 40.07
C PHE A 371 -17.32 -3.08 38.87
N ILE A 372 -17.36 -1.77 39.08
CA ILE A 372 -17.43 -0.76 38.02
C ILE A 372 -16.16 0.09 38.09
N VAL A 373 -15.45 0.22 36.97
CA VAL A 373 -14.23 1.02 36.90
C VAL A 373 -14.60 2.51 37.00
N GLU A 374 -14.14 3.19 38.05
CA GLU A 374 -14.28 4.64 38.19
C GLU A 374 -13.15 5.36 37.45
N SER A 375 -11.90 4.96 37.69
CA SER A 375 -10.73 5.53 37.03
C SER A 375 -9.63 4.48 36.82
N GLY A 376 -8.76 4.74 35.84
CA GLY A 376 -7.66 3.84 35.48
C GLY A 376 -7.98 2.89 34.33
N VAL A 377 -7.03 2.01 34.03
CA VAL A 377 -7.10 1.02 32.96
C VAL A 377 -6.89 -0.36 33.56
N VAL A 378 -7.80 -1.29 33.27
CA VAL A 378 -7.71 -2.70 33.67
C VAL A 378 -7.31 -3.54 32.47
N SER A 379 -6.35 -4.43 32.64
CA SER A 379 -5.92 -5.41 31.63
C SER A 379 -6.71 -6.71 31.81
N VAL A 380 -7.17 -7.29 30.71
CA VAL A 380 -7.88 -8.57 30.68
C VAL A 380 -6.96 -9.61 30.06
N MET A 381 -6.52 -10.59 30.85
CA MET A 381 -5.58 -11.62 30.42
C MET A 381 -6.30 -12.95 30.24
N LEU A 382 -6.17 -13.56 29.06
CA LEU A 382 -6.67 -14.92 28.79
C LEU A 382 -5.51 -15.91 28.77
N ILE A 383 -5.81 -17.16 29.11
CA ILE A 383 -4.86 -18.27 29.05
C ILE A 383 -5.13 -19.09 27.79
N LYS A 384 -4.11 -19.31 26.96
CA LYS A 384 -4.16 -20.21 25.80
C LYS A 384 -2.92 -21.09 25.77
N GLY A 385 -3.10 -22.41 25.78
CA GLY A 385 -2.00 -23.38 25.73
C GLY A 385 -0.98 -23.23 26.88
N GLY A 386 -1.42 -22.75 28.06
CA GLY A 386 -0.54 -22.47 29.20
C GLY A 386 0.17 -21.12 29.18
N HIS A 387 -0.02 -20.30 28.14
CA HIS A 387 0.51 -18.94 28.05
C HIS A 387 -0.57 -17.89 28.26
N THR A 388 -0.29 -16.88 29.09
CA THR A 388 -1.15 -15.72 29.27
C THR A 388 -0.90 -14.67 28.20
N PHE A 389 -1.96 -14.08 27.66
CA PHE A 389 -1.87 -12.95 26.72
C PHE A 389 -2.96 -11.91 27.00
N GLU A 390 -2.65 -10.64 26.73
CA GLU A 390 -3.59 -9.52 26.91
C GLU A 390 -4.67 -9.58 25.80
N ALA A 391 -5.88 -9.97 26.18
CA ALA A 391 -7.02 -10.10 25.28
C ALA A 391 -7.68 -8.74 25.02
N GLY A 392 -7.78 -7.91 26.05
CA GLY A 392 -8.40 -6.60 25.99
C GLY A 392 -7.97 -5.70 27.13
N ARG A 393 -8.43 -4.46 27.07
CA ARG A 393 -8.26 -3.47 28.13
C ARG A 393 -9.61 -2.85 28.41
N MET A 394 -9.81 -2.45 29.66
CA MET A 394 -11.03 -1.85 30.14
C MET A 394 -10.76 -0.50 30.78
N GLY A 395 -11.74 0.40 30.67
CA GLY A 395 -11.66 1.77 31.16
C GLY A 395 -12.89 2.19 31.97
N PRO A 396 -12.99 3.48 32.32
CA PRO A 396 -14.07 4.00 33.16
C PRO A 396 -15.48 3.65 32.62
N GLY A 397 -16.37 3.27 33.54
CA GLY A 397 -17.76 2.90 33.26
C GLY A 397 -17.98 1.43 32.91
N GLU A 398 -16.90 0.67 32.63
CA GLU A 398 -16.96 -0.75 32.31
C GLU A 398 -16.96 -1.63 33.57
N VAL A 399 -17.48 -2.85 33.40
CA VAL A 399 -17.95 -3.67 34.51
C VAL A 399 -17.24 -5.02 34.53
N ILE A 400 -16.90 -5.53 35.73
CA ILE A 400 -16.17 -6.78 35.97
C ILE A 400 -16.97 -7.62 36.99
N GLY A 401 -17.02 -8.95 36.77
CA GLY A 401 -17.66 -9.90 37.69
C GLY A 401 -19.08 -10.30 37.29
N GLU A 402 -19.55 -9.88 36.11
CA GLU A 402 -20.90 -10.11 35.62
C GLU A 402 -21.26 -11.60 35.47
N SER A 403 -20.28 -12.47 35.18
CA SER A 403 -20.48 -13.91 35.04
C SER A 403 -20.92 -14.58 36.34
N GLY A 404 -20.35 -14.15 37.47
CA GLY A 404 -20.69 -14.66 38.79
C GLY A 404 -22.09 -14.22 39.22
N ILE A 405 -22.44 -12.96 38.93
CA ILE A 405 -23.75 -12.38 39.27
C ILE A 405 -24.89 -13.01 38.44
N LEU A 406 -24.71 -13.14 37.12
CA LEU A 406 -25.79 -13.57 36.23
C LEU A 406 -25.95 -15.09 36.10
N SER A 407 -24.86 -15.84 36.21
CA SER A 407 -24.84 -17.26 35.85
C SER A 407 -24.11 -18.13 36.84
N GLU A 408 -23.64 -17.57 37.97
CA GLU A 408 -22.82 -18.26 38.98
C GLU A 408 -21.58 -18.94 38.33
N GLN A 409 -21.08 -18.33 37.26
CA GLN A 409 -19.94 -18.82 36.49
C GLN A 409 -18.65 -18.11 36.89
N ALA A 410 -17.57 -18.88 36.92
CA ALA A 410 -16.24 -18.38 37.17
C ALA A 410 -15.78 -17.39 36.08
N ALA A 411 -15.02 -16.38 36.48
CA ALA A 411 -14.37 -15.46 35.57
C ALA A 411 -13.48 -16.22 34.57
N LEU A 412 -13.59 -15.89 33.29
CA LEU A 412 -12.79 -16.54 32.23
C LEU A 412 -11.37 -15.99 32.09
N ALA A 413 -11.11 -14.83 32.68
CA ALA A 413 -9.90 -14.05 32.47
C ALA A 413 -9.40 -13.48 33.79
N ASP A 414 -8.08 -13.27 33.88
CA ASP A 414 -7.51 -12.49 34.97
C ASP A 414 -7.70 -11.00 34.67
N PHE A 415 -8.28 -10.28 35.62
CA PHE A 415 -8.41 -8.84 35.60
C PHE A 415 -7.30 -8.24 36.47
N THR A 416 -6.39 -7.48 35.88
CA THR A 416 -5.26 -6.87 36.58
C THR A 416 -5.19 -5.37 36.31
N ALA A 417 -4.84 -4.58 37.31
CA ALA A 417 -4.72 -3.13 37.18
C ALA A 417 -3.51 -2.79 36.29
N LYS A 418 -3.72 -2.16 35.13
CA LYS A 418 -2.64 -1.72 34.25
C LYS A 418 -2.04 -0.39 34.70
N THR A 419 -2.91 0.53 35.13
CA THR A 419 -2.55 1.76 35.83
C THR A 419 -2.99 1.66 37.29
N PHE A 420 -2.72 2.70 38.09
CA PHE A 420 -3.51 2.90 39.30
C PHE A 420 -5.00 2.97 38.92
N CYS A 421 -5.82 2.16 39.60
CA CYS A 421 -7.25 2.05 39.31
C CYS A 421 -8.06 2.26 40.58
N THR A 422 -9.22 2.88 40.42
CA THR A 422 -10.25 2.98 41.43
C THR A 422 -11.53 2.35 40.88
N LEU A 423 -12.11 1.43 41.65
CA LEU A 423 -13.29 0.68 41.26
C LEU A 423 -14.32 0.75 42.38
N TYR A 424 -15.59 0.88 42.02
CA TYR A 424 -16.68 0.72 42.97
C TYR A 424 -17.19 -0.72 42.95
N ARG A 425 -17.30 -1.32 44.13
CA ARG A 425 -17.87 -2.66 44.36
C ARG A 425 -19.35 -2.52 44.74
N ILE A 426 -20.18 -3.37 44.15
CA ILE A 426 -21.59 -3.53 44.50
C ILE A 426 -21.82 -5.01 44.83
N GLU A 427 -22.29 -5.31 46.04
CA GLU A 427 -22.58 -6.69 46.45
C GLU A 427 -23.77 -7.28 45.68
N ASN A 428 -23.75 -8.59 45.43
CA ASN A 428 -24.83 -9.28 44.74
C ASN A 428 -26.20 -9.11 45.43
N GLU A 429 -26.21 -8.96 46.76
CA GLU A 429 -27.45 -8.73 47.54
C GLU A 429 -28.23 -7.49 47.06
N TYR A 430 -27.54 -6.45 46.58
CA TYR A 430 -28.18 -5.24 46.05
C TYR A 430 -28.46 -5.34 44.54
N LEU A 431 -27.69 -6.14 43.80
CA LEU A 431 -27.85 -6.30 42.35
C LEU A 431 -29.00 -7.23 41.99
N LYS A 432 -29.14 -8.36 42.68
CA LYS A 432 -30.11 -9.40 42.35
C LYS A 432 -31.56 -8.89 42.31
N PRO A 433 -32.06 -8.13 43.31
CA PRO A 433 -33.41 -7.58 43.25
C PRO A 433 -33.62 -6.61 42.08
N CYS A 434 -32.59 -5.87 41.70
CA CYS A 434 -32.65 -4.95 40.56
C CYS A 434 -32.69 -5.70 39.23
N LEU A 435 -31.87 -6.73 39.05
CA LEU A 435 -31.86 -7.56 37.85
C LEU A 435 -33.18 -8.33 37.66
N ASP A 436 -33.80 -8.76 38.76
CA ASP A 436 -35.12 -9.40 38.76
C ASP A 436 -36.24 -8.41 38.40
N ALA A 437 -36.13 -7.16 38.86
CA ALA A 437 -37.12 -6.11 38.60
C ALA A 437 -36.95 -5.41 37.23
N ARG A 438 -35.75 -5.41 36.65
CA ARG A 438 -35.38 -4.61 35.47
C ARG A 438 -34.81 -5.47 34.35
N HIS A 439 -35.69 -5.87 33.45
CA HIS A 439 -35.33 -6.71 32.30
C HIS A 439 -34.31 -6.04 31.37
N ASP A 440 -34.37 -4.72 31.20
CA ASP A 440 -33.44 -3.93 30.38
C ASP A 440 -31.98 -4.08 30.83
N ILE A 441 -31.74 -4.02 32.15
CA ILE A 441 -30.39 -4.12 32.74
C ILE A 441 -29.91 -5.57 32.69
N SER A 442 -30.79 -6.52 33.01
CA SER A 442 -30.51 -7.94 32.93
C SER A 442 -30.12 -8.36 31.50
N GLU A 443 -30.86 -7.92 30.49
CA GLU A 443 -30.51 -8.14 29.08
C GLU A 443 -29.18 -7.46 28.69
N ALA A 444 -28.92 -6.23 29.13
CA ALA A 444 -27.67 -5.54 28.84
C ALA A 444 -26.45 -6.26 29.45
N MET A 445 -26.54 -6.71 30.71
CA MET A 445 -25.48 -7.49 31.34
C MET A 445 -25.30 -8.86 30.65
N LYS A 446 -26.39 -9.52 30.25
CA LYS A 446 -26.33 -10.80 29.54
C LYS A 446 -25.69 -10.65 28.17
N ALA A 447 -26.07 -9.62 27.41
CA ALA A 447 -25.47 -9.31 26.11
C ALA A 447 -23.97 -9.01 26.24
N LEU A 448 -23.55 -8.30 27.30
CA LEU A 448 -22.15 -8.07 27.60
C LEU A 448 -21.40 -9.39 27.89
N LEU A 449 -21.99 -10.25 28.72
CA LEU A 449 -21.41 -11.56 29.05
C LEU A 449 -21.28 -12.42 27.79
N ASP A 450 -22.34 -12.56 27.00
CA ASP A 450 -22.35 -13.33 25.75
C ASP A 450 -21.29 -12.83 24.77
N PHE A 451 -21.14 -11.51 24.62
CA PHE A 451 -20.09 -10.90 23.80
C PHE A 451 -18.69 -11.29 24.29
N ARG A 452 -18.45 -11.23 25.60
CA ARG A 452 -17.15 -11.59 26.20
C ARG A 452 -16.84 -13.08 26.09
N LEU A 453 -17.82 -13.94 26.32
CA LEU A 453 -17.71 -15.39 26.14
C LEU A 453 -17.31 -15.70 24.69
N HIS A 454 -18.00 -15.08 23.72
CA HIS A 454 -17.71 -15.28 22.30
C HIS A 454 -16.31 -14.75 21.92
N ALA A 455 -15.95 -13.55 22.35
CA ALA A 455 -14.63 -12.97 22.10
C ALA A 455 -13.51 -13.84 22.71
N ALA A 456 -13.68 -14.32 23.94
CA ALA A 456 -12.73 -15.20 24.59
C ALA A 456 -12.58 -16.53 23.82
N GLN A 457 -13.68 -17.14 23.36
CA GLN A 457 -13.64 -18.35 22.53
C GLN A 457 -12.89 -18.13 21.22
N VAL A 458 -13.18 -17.04 20.48
CA VAL A 458 -12.51 -16.74 19.21
C VAL A 458 -11.00 -16.53 19.40
N LEU A 459 -10.59 -15.87 20.48
CA LEU A 459 -9.17 -15.61 20.76
C LEU A 459 -8.43 -16.87 21.25
N THR A 460 -9.12 -17.76 21.96
CA THR A 460 -8.54 -19.00 22.52
C THR A 460 -8.57 -20.18 21.56
N GLN A 461 -9.41 -20.17 20.52
CA GLN A 461 -9.39 -21.19 19.46
C GLN A 461 -8.05 -21.20 18.72
N ASP A 462 -7.49 -22.39 18.51
CA ASP A 462 -6.29 -22.55 17.68
C ASP A 462 -6.58 -22.12 16.25
N ALA A 463 -5.77 -21.19 15.72
CA ALA A 463 -5.89 -20.81 14.32
C ALA A 463 -5.69 -22.07 13.47
N PRO A 464 -6.59 -22.39 12.52
CA PRO A 464 -6.38 -23.53 11.64
C PRO A 464 -5.03 -23.37 10.97
N VAL A 465 -4.16 -24.38 11.09
CA VAL A 465 -2.87 -24.41 10.43
C VAL A 465 -3.14 -24.24 8.95
N VAL A 466 -2.96 -23.03 8.42
CA VAL A 466 -3.03 -22.78 6.97
C VAL A 466 -1.92 -23.64 6.40
N PRO A 467 -2.22 -24.70 5.63
CA PRO A 467 -1.17 -25.52 5.06
C PRO A 467 -0.33 -24.60 4.19
N VAL A 468 0.91 -24.36 4.62
CA VAL A 468 1.90 -23.65 3.82
C VAL A 468 1.89 -24.36 2.48
N LYS A 469 1.42 -23.68 1.43
CA LYS A 469 1.51 -24.19 0.06
C LYS A 469 3.00 -24.40 -0.22
N LYS A 470 3.49 -25.61 0.03
CA LYS A 470 4.83 -26.02 -0.36
C LYS A 470 4.89 -25.78 -1.86
N GLY A 471 5.71 -24.82 -2.27
CA GLY A 471 5.89 -24.52 -3.68
C GLY A 471 6.23 -25.80 -4.42
N PHE A 472 5.70 -25.97 -5.62
CA PHE A 472 5.90 -27.13 -6.49
C PHE A 472 7.37 -27.60 -6.57
N LEU A 473 8.32 -26.67 -6.49
CA LEU A 473 9.76 -26.93 -6.44
C LEU A 473 10.24 -27.64 -5.17
N GLN A 474 9.64 -27.37 -4.01
CA GLN A 474 9.96 -28.04 -2.74
C GLN A 474 9.32 -29.44 -2.65
N TRP A 475 8.23 -29.68 -3.38
CA TRP A 475 7.67 -31.01 -3.60
C TRP A 475 8.57 -31.86 -4.52
N LEU A 476 9.12 -31.27 -5.58
CA LEU A 476 10.06 -31.94 -6.49
C LEU A 476 11.39 -32.32 -5.82
N ARG A 477 11.93 -31.47 -4.94
CA ARG A 477 13.21 -31.74 -4.25
C ARG A 477 13.15 -32.89 -3.24
N ASN A 478 11.96 -33.24 -2.74
CA ASN A 478 11.79 -34.30 -1.74
C ASN A 478 11.47 -35.69 -2.35
N ARG A 479 11.21 -35.78 -3.65
CA ARG A 479 11.17 -37.05 -4.39
C ARG A 479 12.43 -37.14 -5.23
N GLY A 480 13.51 -37.64 -4.61
CA GLY A 480 14.75 -37.92 -5.32
C GLY A 480 14.49 -38.74 -6.59
N LEU A 481 14.89 -38.17 -7.71
CA LEU A 481 15.36 -38.86 -8.91
C LEU A 481 16.83 -38.50 -9.08
#